data_AF-A0A9E2GF44-F1
#
_entry.id   AF-A0A9E2GF44-F1
#
_cell.length_a   1.000
_cell.length_b   1.000
_cell.length_c   1.000
_cell.angle_alpha   90.00
_cell.angle_beta   90.00
_cell.angle_gamma   90.00
#
_symmetry.space_group_name_H-M   'P 1'
#
loop_
_entity.id
_entity.type
_entity.pdbx_description
1 polymer ?
#
loop_
_entity_poly.entity_id
_entity_poly.type
_entity_poly.pdbx_seq_one_letter_code
_entity_poly.pdbx_strand_id
1 'polypeptide(L)'
;MVYIVSKRIIQVLLLLGALAWTFSYFQKDKLPAPEQIDERLYQEPQQTKTEATPFIKQTGDIEYTIKPLFDYELYGLVGSFHNSESWWDYYHQEWSDYLNVKDLCVIWGDNIKSGVYQDMKFASGSWTCYAEFKSGTNQVEWDKFKYSQLSNNHLLAGEKDMNKQIMAAQTGDQVHLKGYLAEYSHGSGFERGSSISRTDRGNGACETIYVTDFEIIKKGEEIWWYVYRYVRYIIAVCLILLFISLFRDPAKNGEDE
;
A
#
# COMPACT_ATOMS: atom_id res chain seq x y z
N MET A 1 -41.48 -24.68 2.15
CA MET A 1 -40.26 -25.24 2.81
C MET A 1 -38.97 -24.72 2.18
N VAL A 2 -38.78 -24.84 0.86
CA VAL A 2 -37.56 -24.42 0.13
C VAL A 2 -37.17 -22.95 0.36
N TYR A 3 -38.13 -22.02 0.32
CA TYR A 3 -37.90 -20.58 0.54
C TYR A 3 -37.39 -20.22 1.95
N ILE A 4 -37.87 -20.93 2.98
CA ILE A 4 -37.43 -20.72 4.36
C ILE A 4 -36.00 -21.26 4.55
N VAL A 5 -35.71 -22.42 3.94
CA VAL A 5 -34.37 -23.01 3.95
C VAL A 5 -33.38 -22.11 3.21
N SER A 6 -33.75 -21.53 2.06
CA SER A 6 -32.87 -20.59 1.32
C SER A 6 -32.60 -19.30 2.10
N LYS A 7 -33.60 -18.74 2.80
CA LYS A 7 -33.41 -17.54 3.62
C LYS A 7 -32.48 -17.79 4.81
N ARG A 8 -32.63 -18.93 5.48
CA ARG A 8 -31.73 -19.33 6.59
C ARG A 8 -30.29 -19.52 6.12
N ILE A 9 -30.08 -20.13 4.94
CA ILE A 9 -28.75 -20.27 4.35
C ILE A 9 -28.11 -18.90 4.11
N ILE A 10 -28.84 -17.94 3.52
CA ILE A 10 -28.33 -16.57 3.29
C ILE A 10 -27.94 -15.90 4.61
N GLN A 11 -28.76 -16.03 5.66
CA GLN A 11 -28.47 -15.46 6.98
C GLN A 11 -27.22 -16.06 7.62
N VAL A 12 -27.03 -17.38 7.51
CA VAL A 12 -25.81 -18.05 8.00
C VAL A 12 -24.58 -17.58 7.23
N LEU A 13 -24.67 -17.46 5.89
CA LEU A 13 -23.58 -16.94 5.06
C LEU A 13 -23.23 -15.49 5.40
N LEU A 14 -24.22 -14.64 5.68
CA LEU A 14 -23.99 -13.27 6.15
C LEU A 14 -23.26 -13.24 7.49
N LEU A 15 -23.66 -14.08 8.45
CA LEU A 15 -23.01 -14.16 9.75
C LEU A 15 -21.56 -14.63 9.62
N LEU A 16 -21.32 -15.73 8.89
CA LEU A 16 -19.98 -16.26 8.65
C LEU A 16 -19.11 -15.28 7.86
N GLY A 17 -19.68 -14.62 6.85
CA GLY A 17 -19.02 -13.57 6.08
C GLY A 17 -18.62 -12.39 6.94
N ALA A 18 -19.52 -11.89 7.79
CA ALA A 18 -19.22 -10.80 8.71
C ALA A 18 -18.09 -11.18 9.69
N LEU A 19 -18.14 -12.39 10.28
CA LEU A 19 -17.08 -12.89 11.15
C LEU A 19 -15.73 -12.99 10.42
N ALA A 20 -15.72 -13.55 9.21
CA ALA A 20 -14.50 -13.66 8.40
C ALA A 20 -13.95 -12.29 8.00
N TRP A 21 -14.83 -11.34 7.65
CA TRP A 21 -14.44 -9.97 7.30
C TRP A 21 -13.86 -9.23 8.52
N THR A 22 -14.51 -9.33 9.68
CA THR A 22 -13.98 -8.74 10.93
C THR A 22 -12.66 -9.37 11.33
N PHE A 23 -12.53 -10.70 11.29
CA PHE A 23 -11.27 -11.37 11.65
C PHE A 23 -10.14 -10.99 10.68
N SER A 24 -10.39 -11.04 9.37
CA SER A 24 -9.40 -10.67 8.35
C SER A 24 -8.98 -9.20 8.44
N TYR A 25 -9.86 -8.29 8.87
CA TYR A 25 -9.51 -6.88 9.11
C TYR A 25 -8.36 -6.72 10.12
N PHE A 26 -8.30 -7.53 11.18
CA PHE A 26 -7.22 -7.48 12.17
C PHE A 26 -5.95 -8.22 11.74
N GLN A 27 -6.04 -9.03 10.68
CA GLN A 27 -4.94 -9.89 10.23
C GLN A 27 -4.24 -9.35 8.97
N LYS A 28 -4.97 -8.65 8.09
CA LYS A 28 -4.50 -8.23 6.76
C LYS A 28 -3.29 -7.30 6.74
N ASP A 29 -3.05 -6.55 7.81
CA ASP A 29 -1.93 -5.60 7.92
C ASP A 29 -0.87 -6.07 8.92
N LYS A 30 -0.87 -7.36 9.28
CA LYS A 30 0.16 -7.90 10.17
C LYS A 30 1.49 -7.95 9.42
N LEU A 31 2.49 -7.32 10.03
CA LEU A 31 3.87 -7.38 9.54
C LEU A 31 4.46 -8.77 9.86
N PRO A 32 5.37 -9.27 9.01
CA PRO A 32 6.06 -10.54 9.23
C PRO A 32 6.84 -10.53 10.54
N ALA A 33 7.05 -11.71 11.12
CA ALA A 33 7.93 -11.87 12.27
C ALA A 33 9.41 -11.71 11.85
N PRO A 34 10.34 -11.38 12.77
CA PRO A 34 11.74 -11.11 12.44
C PRO A 34 12.44 -12.29 11.78
N GLU A 35 12.04 -13.52 12.10
CA GLU A 35 12.59 -14.75 11.51
C GLU A 35 12.18 -14.92 10.03
N GLN A 36 11.16 -14.19 9.58
CA GLN A 36 10.69 -14.21 8.20
C GLN A 36 11.31 -13.08 7.36
N ILE A 37 12.12 -12.20 7.95
CA ILE A 37 12.77 -11.08 7.26
C ILE A 37 14.06 -11.54 6.55
N ASP A 38 14.28 -11.03 5.35
CA ASP A 38 15.54 -11.13 4.61
C ASP A 38 16.57 -10.16 5.19
N GLU A 39 17.77 -10.65 5.49
CA GLU A 39 18.81 -9.88 6.18
C GLU A 39 19.31 -8.66 5.38
N ARG A 40 19.07 -8.61 4.06
CA ARG A 40 19.38 -7.44 3.23
C ARG A 40 18.64 -6.19 3.69
N LEU A 41 17.47 -6.34 4.32
CA LEU A 41 16.70 -5.22 4.87
C LEU A 41 17.38 -4.54 6.07
N TYR A 42 18.43 -5.13 6.64
CA TYR A 42 19.20 -4.53 7.75
C TYR A 42 20.18 -3.45 7.29
N GLN A 43 20.35 -3.28 5.98
CA GLN A 43 21.30 -2.34 5.40
C GLN A 43 20.67 -0.95 5.29
N GLU A 44 21.51 0.08 5.29
CA GLU A 44 21.09 1.43 4.92
C GLU A 44 20.91 1.52 3.39
N PRO A 45 20.02 2.40 2.90
CA PRO A 45 19.87 2.64 1.48
C PRO A 45 21.18 3.18 0.91
N GLN A 46 21.55 2.70 -0.27
CA GLN A 46 22.72 3.23 -0.96
C GLN A 46 22.29 4.47 -1.74
N GLN A 47 22.99 5.58 -1.48
CA GLN A 47 22.74 6.85 -2.14
C GLN A 47 24.09 7.41 -2.63
N THR A 48 24.26 7.51 -3.94
CA THR A 48 25.50 8.04 -4.54
C THR A 48 25.19 9.09 -5.59
N LYS A 49 26.10 10.05 -5.79
CA LYS A 49 25.85 11.13 -6.74
C LYS A 49 25.72 10.53 -8.15
N THR A 50 24.61 10.84 -8.81
CA THR A 50 24.33 10.31 -10.15
C THR A 50 25.06 11.11 -11.24
N GLU A 51 25.44 10.43 -12.32
CA GLU A 51 25.88 11.04 -13.58
C GLU A 51 24.73 11.21 -14.59
N ALA A 52 23.54 10.71 -14.26
CA ALA A 52 22.38 10.79 -15.13
C ALA A 52 21.95 12.25 -15.35
N THR A 53 21.74 12.62 -16.61
CA THR A 53 21.20 13.93 -16.98
C THR A 53 19.68 13.94 -16.89
N PRO A 54 19.05 15.11 -16.71
CA PRO A 54 17.60 15.23 -16.81
C PRO A 54 17.07 14.63 -18.12
N PHE A 55 15.92 13.98 -18.05
CA PHE A 55 15.27 13.35 -19.19
C PHE A 55 13.76 13.53 -19.14
N ILE A 56 13.13 13.28 -20.27
CA ILE A 56 11.68 13.42 -20.43
C ILE A 56 11.02 12.04 -20.36
N LYS A 57 9.91 11.93 -19.63
CA LYS A 57 9.02 10.77 -19.66
C LYS A 57 7.61 11.21 -20.04
N GLN A 58 7.05 10.55 -21.04
CA GLN A 58 5.66 10.77 -21.43
C GLN A 58 4.78 9.70 -20.80
N THR A 59 3.69 10.13 -20.14
CA THR A 59 2.64 9.26 -19.64
C THR A 59 1.29 9.82 -20.07
N GLY A 60 0.58 9.09 -20.94
CA GLY A 60 -0.60 9.63 -21.62
C GLY A 60 -0.25 10.85 -22.46
N ASP A 61 -1.00 11.94 -22.26
CA ASP A 61 -0.81 13.21 -22.96
C ASP A 61 0.10 14.20 -22.19
N ILE A 62 0.70 13.77 -21.07
CA ILE A 62 1.54 14.62 -20.23
C ILE A 62 3.02 14.27 -20.40
N GLU A 63 3.80 15.31 -20.62
CA GLU A 63 5.25 15.27 -20.66
C GLU A 63 5.81 15.70 -19.29
N TYR A 64 6.52 14.78 -18.64
CA TYR A 64 7.21 15.02 -17.38
C TYR A 64 8.70 15.22 -17.62
N THR A 65 9.28 16.23 -16.99
CA THR A 65 10.73 16.37 -16.86
C THR A 65 11.17 15.72 -15.57
N ILE A 66 12.07 14.73 -15.65
CA ILE A 66 12.67 14.06 -14.49
C ILE A 66 14.11 14.55 -14.39
N LYS A 67 14.49 15.01 -13.21
CA LYS A 67 15.84 15.44 -12.86
C LYS A 67 16.40 14.52 -11.79
N PRO A 68 17.21 13.51 -12.17
CA PRO A 68 17.95 12.69 -11.23
C PRO A 68 18.88 13.53 -10.34
N LEU A 69 18.92 13.21 -9.05
CA LEU A 69 19.81 13.83 -8.08
C LEU A 69 20.87 12.83 -7.56
N PHE A 70 20.45 11.61 -7.27
CA PHE A 70 21.31 10.53 -6.75
C PHE A 70 20.86 9.18 -7.30
N ASP A 71 21.82 8.29 -7.57
CA ASP A 71 21.54 6.87 -7.74
C ASP A 71 21.15 6.29 -6.39
N TYR A 72 20.08 5.50 -6.37
CA TYR A 72 19.46 5.03 -5.14
C TYR A 72 19.12 3.54 -5.20
N GLU A 73 19.43 2.82 -4.13
CA GLU A 73 19.07 1.41 -3.93
C GLU A 73 18.60 1.18 -2.49
N LEU A 74 17.42 0.56 -2.35
CA LEU A 74 16.76 0.33 -1.07
C LEU A 74 16.28 -1.13 -0.98
N TYR A 75 16.61 -1.78 0.13
CA TYR A 75 15.94 -2.99 0.60
C TYR A 75 15.10 -2.62 1.82
N GLY A 76 13.82 -2.94 1.82
CA GLY A 76 12.98 -2.56 2.95
C GLY A 76 11.67 -3.32 3.06
N LEU A 77 11.06 -3.18 4.23
CA LEU A 77 9.74 -3.72 4.56
C LEU A 77 8.68 -2.64 4.29
N VAL A 78 7.63 -2.99 3.55
CA VAL A 78 6.48 -2.12 3.34
C VAL A 78 5.63 -2.11 4.61
N GLY A 79 5.70 -1.04 5.41
CA GLY A 79 4.93 -0.89 6.63
C GLY A 79 3.48 -0.46 6.38
N SER A 80 3.28 0.33 5.33
CA SER A 80 1.96 0.71 4.81
C SER A 80 2.13 1.24 3.39
N PHE A 81 1.03 1.49 2.70
CA PHE A 81 1.06 2.14 1.41
C PHE A 81 -0.16 3.04 1.24
N HIS A 82 -0.02 4.03 0.36
CA HIS A 82 -1.12 4.83 -0.14
C HIS A 82 -1.21 4.65 -1.66
N ASN A 83 -2.36 4.19 -2.14
CA ASN A 83 -2.58 4.10 -3.58
C ASN A 83 -2.95 5.49 -4.10
N SER A 84 -2.16 6.04 -5.04
CA SER A 84 -2.62 7.14 -5.89
C SER A 84 -3.83 6.71 -6.74
N GLU A 85 -3.96 5.41 -7.02
CA GLU A 85 -5.08 4.80 -7.76
C GLU A 85 -6.35 4.52 -6.93
N SER A 86 -6.78 5.48 -6.11
CA SER A 86 -8.19 5.53 -5.75
C SER A 86 -8.96 6.20 -6.89
N TRP A 87 -9.28 5.39 -7.91
CA TRP A 87 -10.20 5.66 -9.02
C TRP A 87 -9.66 6.49 -10.20
N TRP A 88 -9.39 5.78 -11.31
CA TRP A 88 -9.13 6.24 -12.68
C TRP A 88 -10.16 7.22 -13.29
N ASP A 89 -11.12 7.76 -12.53
CA ASP A 89 -12.20 8.57 -13.10
C ASP A 89 -12.67 9.77 -12.24
N TYR A 90 -12.26 9.92 -10.97
CA TYR A 90 -12.87 10.96 -10.11
C TYR A 90 -11.91 11.97 -9.48
N TYR A 91 -10.63 11.62 -9.25
CA TYR A 91 -9.65 12.54 -8.64
C TYR A 91 -8.54 13.02 -9.59
N HIS A 92 -8.66 12.79 -10.90
CA HIS A 92 -7.76 13.31 -11.93
C HIS A 92 -7.80 14.83 -12.12
N GLN A 93 -8.68 15.58 -11.43
CA GLN A 93 -8.92 16.99 -11.73
C GLN A 93 -8.06 17.99 -10.97
N GLU A 94 -7.32 17.58 -9.92
CA GLU A 94 -6.57 18.55 -9.12
C GLU A 94 -5.06 18.61 -9.46
N TRP A 95 -4.37 17.47 -9.68
CA TRP A 95 -2.89 17.46 -9.85
C TRP A 95 -2.32 16.83 -11.14
N SER A 96 -3.13 16.16 -11.98
CA SER A 96 -2.69 15.57 -13.26
C SER A 96 -1.36 14.78 -13.18
N ASP A 97 -1.16 13.98 -12.13
CA ASP A 97 0.06 13.21 -11.94
C ASP A 97 -0.17 11.72 -12.24
N TYR A 98 0.08 11.34 -13.49
CA TYR A 98 0.00 9.96 -13.98
C TYR A 98 1.34 9.22 -13.86
N LEU A 99 2.42 9.92 -13.48
CA LEU A 99 3.73 9.33 -13.33
C LEU A 99 3.90 8.68 -11.96
N ASN A 100 3.24 9.19 -10.92
CA ASN A 100 3.19 8.53 -9.62
C ASN A 100 2.32 7.28 -9.60
N VAL A 101 2.95 6.14 -9.40
CA VAL A 101 2.29 4.84 -9.35
C VAL A 101 1.77 4.54 -7.95
N LYS A 102 2.58 4.79 -6.91
CA LYS A 102 2.27 4.37 -5.55
C LYS A 102 3.19 5.02 -4.52
N ASP A 103 2.64 5.34 -3.37
CA ASP A 103 3.42 5.77 -2.22
C ASP A 103 3.58 4.60 -1.24
N LEU A 104 4.82 4.27 -0.86
CA LEU A 104 5.14 3.22 0.10
C LEU A 104 5.82 3.81 1.35
N CYS A 105 5.27 3.52 2.53
CA CYS A 105 6.07 3.64 3.74
C CYS A 105 7.00 2.44 3.85
N VAL A 106 8.30 2.68 3.70
CA VAL A 106 9.33 1.63 3.75
C VAL A 106 10.17 1.79 5.00
N ILE A 107 10.49 0.67 5.65
CA ILE A 107 11.26 0.58 6.90
C ILE A 107 12.45 -0.35 6.66
N TRP A 108 13.62 -0.01 7.20
CA TRP A 108 14.86 -0.76 7.00
C TRP A 108 15.77 -0.68 8.24
N GLY A 109 17.00 -1.20 8.13
CA GLY A 109 18.06 -0.97 9.11
C GLY A 109 17.78 -1.58 10.48
N ASP A 110 18.13 -0.84 11.53
CA ASP A 110 17.97 -1.25 12.92
C ASP A 110 16.51 -1.33 13.35
N ASN A 111 15.60 -0.56 12.73
CA ASN A 111 14.17 -0.72 12.95
C ASN A 111 13.71 -2.14 12.64
N ILE A 112 14.26 -2.73 11.58
CA ILE A 112 13.97 -4.12 11.20
C ILE A 112 14.78 -5.09 12.05
N LYS A 113 16.10 -4.88 12.17
CA LYS A 113 17.02 -5.78 12.90
C LYS A 113 16.66 -5.95 14.38
N SER A 114 16.18 -4.90 15.04
CA SER A 114 15.79 -4.96 16.45
C SER A 114 14.40 -5.56 16.67
N GLY A 115 13.59 -5.71 15.62
CA GLY A 115 12.21 -6.18 15.71
C GLY A 115 11.20 -5.12 16.16
N VAL A 116 11.63 -3.89 16.51
CA VAL A 116 10.76 -2.83 17.03
C VAL A 116 9.62 -2.47 16.09
N TYR A 117 9.79 -2.66 14.78
CA TYR A 117 8.74 -2.43 13.78
C TYR A 117 7.45 -3.22 14.06
N GLN A 118 7.53 -4.37 14.76
CA GLN A 118 6.35 -5.14 15.14
C GLN A 118 5.50 -4.46 16.22
N ASP A 119 6.07 -3.57 17.01
CA ASP A 119 5.35 -2.81 18.04
C ASP A 119 4.82 -1.48 17.52
N MET A 120 5.02 -1.22 16.22
CA MET A 120 4.60 -0.01 15.54
C MET A 120 3.35 -0.23 14.68
N LYS A 121 2.63 0.86 14.45
CA LYS A 121 1.63 1.03 13.41
C LYS A 121 2.17 2.05 12.42
N PHE A 122 2.08 1.74 11.14
CA PHE A 122 2.51 2.63 10.08
C PHE A 122 1.32 3.09 9.25
N ALA A 123 1.36 4.34 8.81
CA ALA A 123 0.39 4.89 7.86
C ALA A 123 1.12 5.77 6.84
N SER A 124 0.77 5.60 5.57
CA SER A 124 1.31 6.41 4.48
C SER A 124 0.35 7.56 4.19
N GLY A 125 0.81 8.80 4.30
CA GLY A 125 0.14 9.97 3.72
C GLY A 125 0.80 10.37 2.40
N SER A 126 0.34 11.47 1.79
CA SER A 126 0.89 11.97 0.51
C SER A 126 2.36 12.40 0.57
N TRP A 127 2.89 12.65 1.77
CA TRP A 127 4.23 13.19 2.01
C TRP A 127 4.98 12.55 3.17
N THR A 128 4.29 11.81 4.05
CA THR A 128 4.87 11.38 5.32
C THR A 128 4.45 9.95 5.60
N CYS A 129 5.43 9.14 6.01
CA CYS A 129 5.15 7.90 6.69
C CYS A 129 5.03 8.20 8.18
N TYR A 130 3.83 8.01 8.71
CA TYR A 130 3.54 8.11 10.13
C TYR A 130 3.87 6.78 10.80
N ALA A 131 4.55 6.85 11.94
CA ALA A 131 4.87 5.71 12.77
C ALA A 131 4.40 6.00 14.20
N GLU A 132 3.53 5.15 14.72
CA GLU A 132 2.95 5.27 16.05
C GLU A 132 3.08 3.95 16.81
N PHE A 133 3.26 4.01 18.13
CA PHE A 133 3.35 2.81 18.94
C PHE A 133 1.98 2.15 19.11
N LYS A 134 1.98 0.81 19.14
CA LYS A 134 0.81 0.06 19.59
C LYS A 134 0.55 0.35 21.07
N SER A 135 -0.73 0.40 21.44
CA SER A 135 -1.13 0.60 22.83
C SER A 135 -0.52 -0.49 23.71
N GLY A 136 0.13 -0.09 24.81
CA GLY A 136 0.82 -0.98 25.74
C GLY A 136 2.31 -1.20 25.47
N THR A 137 2.87 -0.59 24.41
CA THR A 137 4.32 -0.65 24.16
C THR A 137 5.09 0.15 25.22
N ASN A 138 6.17 -0.41 25.74
CA ASN A 138 6.98 0.22 26.78
C ASN A 138 8.04 1.19 26.20
N GLN A 139 8.63 2.02 27.07
CA GLN A 139 9.65 3.00 26.68
C GLN A 139 10.93 2.35 26.12
N VAL A 140 11.28 1.13 26.57
CA VAL A 140 12.49 0.44 26.11
C VAL A 140 12.39 0.08 24.63
N GLU A 141 11.21 -0.32 24.16
CA GLU A 141 10.97 -0.51 22.73
C GLU A 141 10.98 0.83 21.98
N TRP A 142 10.47 1.89 22.60
CA TRP A 142 10.50 3.23 22.00
C TRP A 142 11.92 3.70 21.68
N ASP A 143 12.85 3.49 22.60
CA ASP A 143 14.25 3.91 22.45
C ASP A 143 15.00 3.16 21.33
N LYS A 144 14.47 2.02 20.86
CA LYS A 144 15.03 1.26 19.72
C LYS A 144 14.63 1.85 18.37
N PHE A 145 13.49 2.55 18.29
CA PHE A 145 12.95 3.03 17.03
C PHE A 145 13.73 4.25 16.51
N LYS A 146 14.23 4.15 15.27
CA LYS A 146 15.00 5.19 14.60
C LYS A 146 14.16 5.82 13.50
N TYR A 147 13.78 7.08 13.70
CA TYR A 147 13.08 7.87 12.67
C TYR A 147 13.87 8.08 11.38
N SER A 148 15.19 7.86 11.38
CA SER A 148 16.03 7.96 10.19
C SER A 148 16.07 6.68 9.34
N GLN A 149 15.38 5.62 9.77
CA GLN A 149 15.32 4.32 9.10
C GLN A 149 13.88 3.96 8.71
N LEU A 150 13.14 4.98 8.27
CA LEU A 150 11.91 4.87 7.51
C LEU A 150 11.75 6.08 6.59
N SER A 151 11.01 5.91 5.50
CA SER A 151 10.63 7.02 4.63
C SER A 151 9.31 6.74 3.91
N ASN A 152 8.65 7.82 3.50
CA ASN A 152 7.59 7.73 2.51
C ASN A 152 8.25 7.78 1.12
N ASN A 153 8.04 6.75 0.32
CA ASN A 153 8.65 6.58 -0.99
C ASN A 153 7.57 6.81 -2.03
N HIS A 154 7.64 7.93 -2.73
CA HIS A 154 6.75 8.31 -3.81
C HIS A 154 7.33 7.78 -5.13
N LEU A 155 6.74 6.70 -5.64
CA LEU A 155 7.34 5.90 -6.71
C LEU A 155 6.83 6.32 -8.08
N LEU A 156 7.74 6.86 -8.87
CA LEU A 156 7.51 7.28 -10.25
C LEU A 156 7.94 6.18 -11.21
N ALA A 157 7.04 5.80 -12.11
CA ALA A 157 7.37 4.93 -13.24
C ALA A 157 6.41 5.17 -14.41
N GLY A 158 6.88 4.92 -15.63
CA GLY A 158 6.07 5.12 -16.84
C GLY A 158 5.98 3.90 -17.74
N GLU A 159 6.49 2.74 -17.30
CA GLU A 159 6.37 1.48 -18.03
C GLU A 159 5.29 0.59 -17.42
N LYS A 160 4.40 0.05 -18.25
CA LYS A 160 3.23 -0.72 -17.78
C LYS A 160 3.60 -1.89 -16.86
N ASP A 161 4.69 -2.58 -17.15
CA ASP A 161 5.11 -3.74 -16.35
C ASP A 161 5.75 -3.32 -15.02
N MET A 162 6.52 -2.23 -14.99
CA MET A 162 7.02 -1.63 -13.74
C MET A 162 5.86 -1.16 -12.86
N ASN A 163 4.85 -0.49 -13.46
CA ASN A 163 3.69 -0.01 -12.73
C ASN A 163 2.93 -1.18 -12.07
N LYS A 164 2.77 -2.31 -12.77
CA LYS A 164 2.14 -3.51 -12.19
C LYS A 164 2.94 -4.08 -11.02
N GLN A 165 4.28 -4.13 -11.13
CA GLN A 165 5.15 -4.66 -10.08
C GLN A 165 5.04 -3.80 -8.82
N ILE A 166 5.14 -2.47 -8.96
CA ILE A 166 4.98 -1.51 -7.86
C ILE A 166 3.58 -1.61 -7.24
N MET A 167 2.54 -1.65 -8.08
CA MET A 167 1.15 -1.75 -7.63
C MET A 167 0.87 -3.03 -6.83
N ALA A 168 1.55 -4.13 -7.16
CA ALA A 168 1.41 -5.41 -6.49
C ALA A 168 1.99 -5.46 -5.07
N ALA A 169 2.84 -4.50 -4.69
CA ALA A 169 3.41 -4.42 -3.34
C ALA A 169 2.32 -4.14 -2.31
N GLN A 170 2.33 -4.85 -1.19
CA GLN A 170 1.37 -4.67 -0.10
C GLN A 170 2.07 -4.51 1.24
N THR A 171 1.33 -4.10 2.27
CA THR A 171 1.81 -4.10 3.65
C THR A 171 2.36 -5.48 4.01
N GLY A 172 3.57 -5.52 4.58
CA GLY A 172 4.27 -6.75 4.95
C GLY A 172 5.16 -7.33 3.86
N ASP A 173 5.09 -6.83 2.61
CA ASP A 173 6.01 -7.24 1.55
C ASP A 173 7.42 -6.69 1.81
N GLN A 174 8.42 -7.49 1.47
CA GLN A 174 9.83 -7.12 1.50
C GLN A 174 10.25 -6.82 0.07
N VAL A 175 10.70 -5.59 -0.16
CA VAL A 175 10.94 -5.05 -1.50
C VAL A 175 12.40 -4.68 -1.69
N HIS A 176 12.85 -4.82 -2.92
CA HIS A 176 14.08 -4.25 -3.44
C HIS A 176 13.71 -3.23 -4.51
N LEU A 177 14.24 -2.03 -4.38
CA LEU A 177 13.97 -0.93 -5.30
C LEU A 177 15.29 -0.27 -5.70
N LYS A 178 15.45 -0.04 -7.00
CA LYS A 178 16.53 0.77 -7.57
C LYS A 178 15.96 1.89 -8.44
N GLY A 179 16.69 2.98 -8.51
CA GLY A 179 16.31 4.12 -9.32
C GLY A 179 17.11 5.36 -9.00
N TYR A 180 16.46 6.49 -9.16
CA TYR A 180 17.03 7.79 -8.84
C TYR A 180 16.16 8.51 -7.81
N LEU A 181 16.77 9.06 -6.76
CA LEU A 181 16.14 10.17 -6.05
C LEU A 181 16.03 11.32 -7.04
N ALA A 182 14.83 11.80 -7.31
CA ALA A 182 14.58 12.68 -8.44
C ALA A 182 13.58 13.78 -8.11
N GLU A 183 13.77 14.93 -8.75
CA GLU A 183 12.73 15.95 -8.87
C GLU A 183 11.98 15.68 -10.17
N TYR A 184 10.69 15.97 -10.20
CA TYR A 184 9.92 15.92 -11.44
C TYR A 184 8.91 17.07 -11.52
N SER A 185 8.68 17.50 -12.75
CA SER A 185 7.77 18.59 -13.08
C SER A 185 7.01 18.28 -14.36
N HIS A 186 5.85 18.90 -14.53
CA HIS A 186 5.13 18.88 -15.81
C HIS A 186 4.37 20.19 -16.01
N GLY A 187 4.15 20.52 -17.28
CA GLY A 187 3.49 21.75 -17.69
C GLY A 187 4.16 23.01 -17.09
N SER A 188 3.36 24.06 -16.89
CA SER A 188 3.85 25.38 -16.46
C SER A 188 3.68 25.66 -14.96
N GLY A 189 3.53 24.64 -14.09
CA GLY A 189 3.29 24.91 -12.67
C GLY A 189 3.35 23.75 -11.67
N PHE A 190 3.48 22.49 -12.10
CA PHE A 190 3.69 21.38 -11.18
C PHE A 190 5.18 21.09 -11.03
N GLU A 191 5.67 21.07 -9.79
CA GLU A 191 7.01 20.64 -9.45
C GLU A 191 6.98 19.93 -8.09
N ARG A 192 7.68 18.80 -8.01
CA ARG A 192 7.84 18.03 -6.78
C ARG A 192 9.28 17.56 -6.66
N GLY A 193 9.88 17.85 -5.51
CA GLY A 193 11.25 17.45 -5.18
C GLY A 193 11.35 16.08 -4.52
N SER A 194 12.58 15.70 -4.16
CA SER A 194 12.88 14.54 -3.33
C SER A 194 13.64 14.95 -2.07
N SER A 195 13.34 14.31 -0.95
CA SER A 195 14.30 14.22 0.15
C SER A 195 15.58 13.53 -0.34
N ILE A 196 16.71 14.09 0.06
CA ILE A 196 18.07 13.53 -0.14
C ILE A 196 18.81 13.35 1.19
N SER A 197 18.11 13.55 2.31
CA SER A 197 18.61 13.39 3.68
C SER A 197 17.89 12.22 4.34
N ARG A 198 18.47 11.66 5.40
CA ARG A 198 17.83 10.61 6.24
C ARG A 198 17.27 11.16 7.55
N THR A 199 17.48 12.45 7.83
CA THR A 199 17.18 13.03 9.15
C THR A 199 16.12 14.12 9.12
N ASP A 200 15.66 14.50 7.92
CA ASP A 200 14.51 15.35 7.72
C ASP A 200 13.22 14.62 8.12
N ARG A 201 12.21 15.41 8.50
CA ARG A 201 10.95 14.91 9.08
C ARG A 201 9.75 15.69 8.54
N GLY A 202 8.58 15.07 8.59
CA GLY A 202 7.32 15.69 8.15
C GLY A 202 7.25 15.87 6.63
N ASN A 203 6.63 16.96 6.18
CA ASN A 203 6.30 17.20 4.76
C ASN A 203 7.52 17.35 3.81
N GLY A 204 8.75 17.26 4.30
CA GLY A 204 9.97 17.27 3.48
C GLY A 204 10.68 15.91 3.38
N ALA A 205 10.32 14.93 4.21
CA ALA A 205 11.01 13.64 4.33
C ALA A 205 10.59 12.59 3.27
N CYS A 206 9.78 13.01 2.30
CA CYS A 206 9.30 12.15 1.23
C CYS A 206 10.41 11.96 0.19
N GLU A 207 10.74 10.71 -0.10
CA GLU A 207 11.65 10.37 -1.18
C GLU A 207 10.86 10.22 -2.47
N THR A 208 11.14 11.07 -3.45
CA THR A 208 10.56 10.92 -4.79
C THR A 208 11.55 10.14 -5.62
N ILE A 209 11.13 8.96 -6.09
CA ILE A 209 12.03 8.00 -6.72
C ILE A 209 11.55 7.67 -8.12
N TYR A 210 12.37 7.96 -9.14
CA TYR A 210 12.17 7.38 -10.46
C TYR A 210 12.70 5.96 -10.48
N VAL A 211 11.80 4.99 -10.52
CA VAL A 211 12.10 3.57 -10.35
C VAL A 211 12.57 2.96 -11.67
N THR A 212 13.75 2.35 -11.64
CA THR A 212 14.33 1.62 -12.77
C THR A 212 14.27 0.11 -12.59
N ASP A 213 14.20 -0.36 -11.34
CA ASP A 213 14.04 -1.78 -10.99
C ASP A 213 13.22 -1.91 -9.70
N PHE A 214 12.31 -2.88 -9.66
CA PHE A 214 11.47 -3.15 -8.49
C PHE A 214 11.18 -4.64 -8.37
N GLU A 215 11.51 -5.21 -7.21
CA GLU A 215 11.26 -6.62 -6.91
C GLU A 215 10.57 -6.74 -5.56
N ILE A 216 9.54 -7.58 -5.49
CA ILE A 216 9.02 -8.08 -4.22
C ILE A 216 9.79 -9.35 -3.88
N ILE A 217 10.86 -9.19 -3.10
CA ILE A 217 11.78 -10.26 -2.70
C ILE A 217 11.03 -11.36 -1.94
N LYS A 218 10.12 -10.94 -1.06
CA LYS A 218 9.32 -11.86 -0.24
C LYS A 218 7.96 -11.27 0.08
N LYS A 219 6.93 -12.08 -0.08
CA LYS A 219 5.55 -11.71 0.21
C LYS A 219 5.25 -11.74 1.70
N GLY A 220 4.44 -10.77 2.14
CA GLY A 220 3.76 -10.79 3.43
C GLY A 220 2.60 -11.78 3.45
N GLU A 221 1.78 -11.72 4.51
CA GLU A 221 0.62 -12.59 4.69
C GLU A 221 -0.56 -12.18 3.77
N GLU A 222 -0.53 -12.61 2.52
CA GLU A 222 -1.50 -12.18 1.50
C GLU A 222 -2.92 -12.75 1.71
N ILE A 223 -3.06 -13.90 2.39
CA ILE A 223 -4.34 -14.61 2.49
C ILE A 223 -5.41 -13.75 3.17
N TRP A 224 -5.06 -13.03 4.23
CA TRP A 224 -6.00 -12.21 4.98
C TRP A 224 -6.41 -10.97 4.21
N TRP A 225 -5.52 -10.42 3.38
CA TRP A 225 -5.85 -9.35 2.47
C TRP A 225 -6.90 -9.80 1.44
N TYR A 226 -6.72 -10.96 0.84
CA TYR A 226 -7.68 -11.51 -0.13
C TYR A 226 -9.03 -11.83 0.53
N VAL A 227 -9.02 -12.44 1.72
CA VAL A 227 -10.25 -12.69 2.48
C VAL A 227 -10.97 -11.38 2.77
N TYR A 228 -10.28 -10.38 3.31
CA TYR A 228 -10.86 -9.06 3.60
C TYR A 228 -11.45 -8.39 2.35
N ARG A 229 -10.71 -8.42 1.23
CA ARG A 229 -11.10 -7.78 -0.03
C ARG A 229 -12.29 -8.45 -0.69
N TYR A 230 -12.37 -9.79 -0.67
CA TYR A 230 -13.38 -10.52 -1.43
C TYR A 230 -14.63 -10.88 -0.63
N VAL A 231 -14.51 -11.12 0.68
CA VAL A 231 -15.67 -11.45 1.53
C VAL A 231 -16.71 -10.32 1.54
N ARG A 232 -16.29 -9.05 1.45
CA ARG A 232 -17.24 -7.92 1.37
C ARG A 232 -18.18 -8.00 0.15
N TYR A 233 -17.73 -8.55 -0.99
CA TYR A 233 -18.58 -8.73 -2.17
C TYR A 233 -19.56 -9.87 -1.95
N ILE A 234 -19.14 -10.95 -1.29
CA ILE A 234 -20.03 -12.05 -0.90
C ILE A 234 -21.12 -11.52 0.04
N ILE A 235 -20.75 -10.70 1.04
CA ILE A 235 -21.70 -10.02 1.93
C ILE A 235 -22.67 -9.17 1.12
N ALA A 236 -22.18 -8.33 0.20
CA ALA A 236 -23.03 -7.46 -0.63
C ALA A 236 -24.04 -8.26 -1.47
N VAL A 237 -23.60 -9.34 -2.13
CA VAL A 237 -24.48 -10.23 -2.89
C VAL A 237 -25.53 -10.88 -1.97
N CYS A 238 -25.12 -11.35 -0.79
CA CYS A 238 -26.05 -11.94 0.18
C CYS A 238 -27.08 -10.92 0.69
N LEU A 239 -26.70 -9.66 0.89
CA LEU A 239 -27.62 -8.57 1.26
C LEU A 239 -28.63 -8.29 0.14
N ILE A 240 -28.19 -8.28 -1.12
CA ILE A 240 -29.07 -8.12 -2.30
C ILE A 240 -30.05 -9.29 -2.38
N LEU A 241 -29.58 -10.53 -2.25
CA LEU A 241 -30.45 -11.72 -2.28
C LEU A 241 -31.45 -11.73 -1.11
N LEU A 242 -31.01 -11.30 0.08
CA LEU A 242 -31.89 -11.14 1.23
C LEU A 242 -32.96 -10.09 0.95
N PHE A 243 -32.59 -8.94 0.38
CA PHE A 243 -33.53 -7.88 0.00
C PHE A 243 -34.56 -8.38 -1.03
N ILE A 244 -34.11 -9.02 -2.12
CA ILE A 244 -35.00 -9.62 -3.14
C ILE A 244 -35.95 -10.62 -2.50
N SER A 245 -35.47 -11.42 -1.53
CA SER A 245 -36.33 -12.40 -0.86
C SER A 245 -37.51 -11.75 -0.13
N LEU A 246 -37.37 -10.51 0.37
CA LEU A 246 -38.44 -9.79 1.08
C LEU A 246 -39.61 -9.42 0.18
N PHE A 247 -39.37 -9.25 -1.13
CA PHE A 247 -40.41 -8.90 -2.13
C PHE A 247 -40.97 -10.13 -2.85
N ARG A 248 -40.43 -11.32 -2.57
CA ARG A 248 -40.92 -12.57 -3.14
C ARG A 248 -42.03 -13.12 -2.23
N ASP A 249 -43.26 -12.70 -2.52
CA ASP A 249 -44.46 -13.09 -1.79
C ASP A 249 -44.67 -14.61 -1.84
N PRO A 250 -44.70 -15.34 -0.70
CA PRO A 250 -44.99 -16.77 -0.70
C PRO A 250 -46.46 -17.08 -1.04
N ALA A 251 -47.34 -16.08 -1.02
CA ALA A 251 -48.78 -16.26 -1.21
C ALA A 251 -49.24 -16.27 -2.68
N LYS A 252 -48.41 -15.86 -3.65
CA LYS A 252 -48.83 -15.76 -5.08
C LYS A 252 -48.60 -17.01 -5.93
N ASN A 253 -47.96 -18.05 -5.38
CA ASN A 253 -47.61 -19.26 -6.14
C ASN A 253 -48.42 -20.49 -5.69
N GLY A 254 -49.57 -20.31 -5.05
CA GLY A 254 -50.38 -21.38 -4.48
C GLY A 254 -51.88 -21.30 -4.78
N GLU A 255 -52.31 -20.51 -5.77
CA GLU A 255 -53.74 -20.42 -6.18
C GLU A 255 -54.04 -21.01 -7.57
N ASP A 256 -53.08 -21.68 -8.22
CA ASP A 256 -53.32 -22.43 -9.47
C ASP A 256 -53.11 -23.94 -9.25
N GLU A 257 -53.92 -24.57 -8.40
CA GLU A 257 -54.27 -26.01 -8.46
C GLU A 257 -55.78 -26.21 -8.26
#